data_AF-A0AA36MNF1-F1
#
_entry.id   AF-A0AA36MNF1-F1
#
_cell.length_a   1.000
_cell.length_b   1.000
_cell.length_c   1.000
_cell.angle_alpha   90.00
_cell.angle_beta   90.00
_cell.angle_gamma   90.00
#
_symmetry.space_group_name_H-M   'P 1'
#
loop_
_entity.id
_entity.type
_entity.pdbx_description
1 polymer ?
#
loop_
_entity_poly.entity_id
_entity_poly.type
_entity_poly.pdbx_seq_one_letter_code
_entity_poly.pdbx_strand_id
1 'polypeptide(L)'
;MKETQGQPITAVTKLASERFKALGDEERAAYQKKYEEAKAKFEEDMKAFLEAGGEKKARKTKGSKAAEKLKRKKDCTRRKPNRSAFADQCKGQPVTAVTKLASEKWKALSEEEKKVFEEEYQTKKAAYEEAMKSYVPLPSAEAEEPPAKKARMSKEQKEAAKEAAKEAKESSKKEKQEAKAKQTKEKAKAKAVKPKAKGKPATTPEVELQATVAAKAEKVGLKDQLMKLVARDDIKASGKSQTAALKALEESNGLIHPARFLAEKRPELMKETQGQPITAVTKLASERFKALGDEERAAYQKKYEEAKAKFEEDMKAFLEAGGEKKARKSKEEKVKPKKEKDPEAPKRPAGGAYGCFLAKHRAAFAEQCKGKPVTAVTKLASEKWKALSDEEKKVFEAEYKAKKSAYDEAMKSYAPKPTELIEPPAKKAKALLGA
;
A
#
# COMPACT_ATOMS: atom_id res chain seq x y z
N MET A 1 -0.12 -3.48 43.57
CA MET A 1 0.26 -3.13 42.18
C MET A 1 0.54 -1.63 41.95
N LYS A 2 0.39 -0.74 42.95
CA LYS A 2 0.75 0.69 42.82
C LYS A 2 2.25 1.00 42.96
N GLU A 3 3.04 0.08 43.51
CA GLU A 3 4.47 0.30 43.86
C GLU A 3 5.49 0.08 42.72
N THR A 4 5.07 -0.38 41.54
CA THR A 4 6.01 -0.75 40.46
C THR A 4 5.92 0.14 39.21
N GLN A 5 5.20 1.26 39.28
CA GLN A 5 5.09 2.19 38.15
C GLN A 5 6.43 2.88 37.89
N GLY A 6 7.07 2.56 36.75
CA GLY A 6 8.32 3.18 36.30
C GLY A 6 9.59 2.35 36.48
N GLN A 7 9.52 1.16 37.10
CA GLN A 7 10.69 0.29 37.25
C GLN A 7 10.98 -0.54 35.98
N PRO A 8 12.26 -0.82 35.67
CA PRO A 8 12.60 -1.66 34.53
C PRO A 8 11.99 -3.06 34.70
N ILE A 9 11.53 -3.66 33.60
CA ILE A 9 10.80 -4.94 33.59
C ILE A 9 11.56 -6.02 34.37
N THR A 10 12.90 -6.01 34.32
CA THR A 10 13.78 -6.93 35.05
C THR A 10 13.65 -6.81 36.58
N ALA A 11 13.48 -5.60 37.11
CA ALA A 11 13.28 -5.37 38.54
C ALA A 11 11.88 -5.82 39.00
N VAL A 12 10.86 -5.57 38.18
CA VAL A 12 9.50 -6.05 38.44
C VAL A 12 9.44 -7.58 38.46
N THR A 13 10.13 -8.25 37.53
CA THR A 13 10.21 -9.72 37.52
C THR A 13 10.95 -10.28 38.73
N LYS A 14 11.99 -9.59 39.21
CA LYS A 14 12.76 -10.02 40.39
C LYS A 14 11.92 -9.87 41.66
N LEU A 15 11.26 -8.73 41.84
CA LEU A 15 10.33 -8.48 42.94
C LEU A 15 9.14 -9.45 42.94
N ALA A 16 8.60 -9.79 41.76
CA ALA A 16 7.54 -10.79 41.65
C ALA A 16 8.03 -12.19 42.06
N SER A 17 9.26 -12.56 41.71
CA SER A 17 9.86 -13.83 42.13
C SER A 17 10.12 -13.89 43.64
N GLU A 18 10.59 -12.80 44.23
CA GLU A 18 10.81 -12.69 45.68
C GLU A 18 9.47 -12.74 46.44
N ARG A 19 8.44 -12.03 45.96
CA ARG A 19 7.07 -12.12 46.50
C ARG A 19 6.49 -13.53 46.38
N PHE A 20 6.73 -14.24 45.28
CA PHE A 20 6.26 -15.62 45.10
C PHE A 20 6.95 -16.60 46.06
N LYS A 21 8.23 -16.40 46.37
CA LYS A 21 8.96 -17.20 47.37
C LYS A 21 8.50 -16.93 48.80
N ALA A 22 8.02 -15.72 49.07
CA ALA A 22 7.49 -15.31 50.37
C ALA A 22 6.00 -15.71 50.60
N LEU A 23 5.29 -16.21 49.58
CA LEU A 23 3.94 -16.76 49.73
C LEU A 23 3.97 -18.01 50.62
N GLY A 24 2.97 -18.16 51.49
CA GLY A 24 2.80 -19.33 52.35
C GLY A 24 2.51 -20.59 51.55
N ASP A 25 2.75 -21.77 52.15
CA ASP A 25 2.58 -23.06 51.47
C ASP A 25 1.16 -23.31 50.97
N GLU A 26 0.14 -22.84 51.69
CA GLU A 26 -1.27 -22.94 51.27
C GLU A 26 -1.59 -22.09 50.03
N GLU A 27 -1.05 -20.87 49.96
CA GLU A 27 -1.23 -19.99 48.80
C GLU A 27 -0.48 -20.54 47.58
N ARG A 28 0.72 -21.09 47.78
CA ARG A 28 1.47 -21.79 46.73
C ARG A 28 0.72 -23.03 46.23
N ALA A 29 0.06 -23.78 47.11
CA ALA A 29 -0.76 -24.93 46.72
C ALA A 29 -1.96 -24.53 45.84
N ALA A 30 -2.59 -23.38 46.11
CA ALA A 30 -3.65 -22.85 45.24
C ALA A 30 -3.14 -22.47 43.84
N TYR A 31 -1.92 -21.93 43.73
CA TYR A 31 -1.26 -21.69 42.44
C TYR A 31 -0.90 -22.99 41.73
N GLN A 32 -0.41 -24.00 42.45
CA GLN A 32 -0.10 -25.31 41.89
C GLN A 32 -1.35 -26.00 41.34
N LYS A 33 -2.48 -25.92 42.06
CA LYS A 33 -3.76 -26.45 41.59
C LYS A 33 -4.21 -25.79 40.28
N LYS A 34 -4.16 -24.46 40.20
CA LYS A 34 -4.47 -23.72 38.96
C LYS A 34 -3.50 -24.07 37.82
N TYR A 35 -2.23 -24.33 38.14
CA TYR A 35 -1.24 -24.76 37.16
C TYR A 35 -1.56 -26.16 36.61
N GLU A 36 -1.89 -27.14 37.47
CA GLU A 36 -2.27 -28.48 37.02
C GLU A 36 -3.59 -28.47 36.23
N GLU A 37 -4.57 -27.67 36.63
CA GLU A 37 -5.81 -27.47 35.86
C GLU A 37 -5.53 -26.88 34.47
N ALA A 38 -4.68 -25.84 34.39
CA ALA A 38 -4.30 -25.24 33.12
C ALA A 38 -3.47 -26.20 32.25
N LYS A 39 -2.63 -27.04 32.87
CA LYS A 39 -1.84 -28.05 32.18
C LYS A 39 -2.72 -29.17 31.63
N ALA A 40 -3.68 -29.67 32.40
CA ALA A 40 -4.65 -30.66 31.95
C ALA A 40 -5.46 -30.13 30.75
N LYS A 41 -5.93 -28.88 30.82
CA LYS A 41 -6.61 -28.22 29.69
C LYS A 41 -5.71 -28.10 28.46
N PHE A 42 -4.44 -27.72 28.64
CA PHE A 42 -3.49 -27.64 27.54
C PHE A 42 -3.22 -29.01 26.91
N GLU A 43 -3.14 -30.08 27.69
CA GLU A 43 -2.97 -31.44 27.19
C GLU A 43 -4.19 -31.92 26.39
N GLU A 44 -5.40 -31.61 26.86
CA GLU A 44 -6.65 -31.86 26.14
C GLU A 44 -6.72 -31.08 24.82
N ASP A 45 -6.44 -29.77 24.86
CA ASP A 45 -6.39 -28.90 23.67
C ASP A 45 -5.32 -29.37 22.66
N MET A 46 -4.15 -29.81 23.15
CA MET A 46 -3.08 -30.35 22.31
C MET A 46 -3.44 -31.70 21.70
N LYS A 47 -4.17 -32.55 22.42
CA LYS A 47 -4.67 -33.82 21.89
C LYS A 47 -5.70 -33.57 20.80
N ALA A 48 -6.66 -32.67 21.04
CA ALA A 48 -7.64 -32.25 20.03
C ALA A 48 -6.96 -31.62 18.80
N PHE A 49 -5.92 -30.81 19.00
CA PHE A 49 -5.12 -30.24 17.91
C PHE A 49 -4.42 -31.31 17.06
N LEU A 50 -3.86 -32.34 17.69
CA LEU A 50 -3.20 -33.45 17.00
C LEU A 50 -4.21 -34.36 16.28
N GLU A 51 -5.36 -34.65 16.88
CA GLU A 51 -6.45 -35.42 16.27
C GLU A 51 -7.09 -34.68 15.07
N ALA A 52 -7.11 -33.35 15.10
CA ALA A 52 -7.50 -32.50 13.96
C ALA A 52 -6.42 -32.37 12.86
N GLY A 53 -5.34 -33.16 12.91
CA GLY A 53 -4.26 -33.16 11.92
C GLY A 53 -3.22 -32.06 12.12
N GLY A 54 -3.20 -31.40 13.28
CA GLY A 54 -2.21 -30.39 13.62
C GLY A 54 -0.83 -31.01 13.92
N GLU A 55 0.22 -30.53 13.26
CA GLU A 55 1.59 -31.03 13.48
C GLU A 55 2.35 -30.20 14.53
N LYS A 56 2.93 -30.85 15.54
CA LYS A 56 3.76 -30.19 16.56
C LYS A 56 5.11 -29.80 15.98
N LYS A 57 5.29 -28.51 15.62
CA LYS A 57 6.58 -28.01 15.12
C LYS A 57 7.71 -28.24 16.13
N ALA A 58 8.68 -29.06 15.76
CA ALA A 58 9.89 -29.28 16.55
C ALA A 58 10.62 -27.95 16.76
N ARG A 59 10.91 -27.61 18.02
CA ARG A 59 11.66 -26.39 18.37
C ARG A 59 13.09 -26.57 17.85
N LYS A 60 13.50 -25.76 16.86
CA LYS A 60 14.88 -25.76 16.32
C LYS A 60 15.90 -25.80 17.46
N THR A 61 16.72 -26.86 17.50
CA THR A 61 17.74 -27.05 18.53
C THR A 61 18.78 -25.92 18.46
N LYS A 62 19.46 -25.61 19.58
CA LYS A 62 20.54 -24.60 19.59
C LYS A 62 21.60 -24.90 18.52
N GLY A 63 21.90 -26.19 18.29
CA GLY A 63 22.81 -26.65 17.24
C GLY A 63 22.33 -26.31 15.82
N SER A 64 21.03 -26.50 15.52
CA SER A 64 20.50 -26.19 14.18
C SER A 64 20.50 -24.68 13.88
N LYS A 65 20.19 -23.85 14.89
CA LYS A 65 20.28 -22.38 14.77
C LYS A 65 21.72 -21.91 14.60
N ALA A 66 22.68 -22.55 15.27
CA ALA A 66 24.11 -22.24 15.13
C ALA A 66 24.61 -22.62 13.73
N ALA A 67 24.24 -23.79 13.21
CA ALA A 67 24.58 -24.24 11.86
C ALA A 67 24.00 -23.33 10.77
N GLU A 68 22.74 -22.89 10.92
CA GLU A 68 22.09 -21.95 9.99
C GLU A 68 22.75 -20.55 10.03
N LYS A 69 23.13 -20.07 11.23
CA LYS A 69 23.86 -18.81 11.40
C LYS A 69 25.26 -18.90 10.79
N LEU A 70 25.94 -20.05 10.91
CA LEU A 70 27.25 -20.29 10.31
C LEU A 70 27.19 -20.36 8.78
N LYS A 71 26.18 -21.04 8.21
CA LYS A 71 25.91 -21.03 6.76
C LYS A 71 25.67 -19.62 6.24
N ARG A 72 24.79 -18.85 6.89
CA ARG A 72 24.53 -17.44 6.52
C ARG A 72 25.78 -16.57 6.62
N LYS A 73 26.65 -16.79 7.62
CA LYS A 73 27.91 -16.07 7.76
C LYS A 73 28.86 -16.39 6.61
N LYS A 74 29.02 -17.68 6.26
CA LYS A 74 29.84 -18.14 5.12
C LYS A 74 29.36 -17.61 3.77
N ASP A 75 28.04 -17.63 3.52
CA ASP A 75 27.45 -17.08 2.28
C ASP A 75 27.61 -15.56 2.17
N CYS A 76 27.48 -14.85 3.30
CA CYS A 76 27.72 -13.41 3.37
C CYS A 76 29.20 -13.09 3.07
N THR A 77 30.14 -13.82 3.66
CA THR A 77 31.58 -13.63 3.42
C THR A 77 32.00 -14.00 2.01
N ARG A 78 31.33 -14.94 1.32
CA ARG A 78 31.59 -15.26 -0.10
C ARG A 78 31.01 -14.20 -1.05
N ARG A 79 29.79 -13.71 -0.80
CA ARG A 79 29.12 -12.72 -1.66
C ARG A 79 29.69 -11.30 -1.54
N LYS A 80 30.17 -10.92 -0.35
CA LYS A 80 30.56 -9.53 -0.07
C LYS A 80 31.81 -9.03 -0.83
N PRO A 81 32.92 -9.78 -0.92
CA PRO A 81 34.10 -9.35 -1.69
C PRO A 81 33.85 -9.37 -3.21
N ASN A 82 33.17 -10.39 -3.75
CA ASN A 82 32.87 -10.43 -5.19
C ASN A 82 31.89 -9.33 -5.62
N ARG A 83 30.93 -8.97 -4.75
CA ARG A 83 30.00 -7.87 -5.03
C ARG A 83 30.66 -6.50 -4.86
N SER A 84 31.55 -6.32 -3.89
CA SER A 84 32.26 -5.04 -3.72
C SER A 84 33.25 -4.80 -4.86
N ALA A 85 34.07 -5.79 -5.23
CA ALA A 85 35.01 -5.67 -6.34
C ALA A 85 34.31 -5.40 -7.68
N PHE A 86 33.18 -6.07 -7.94
CA PHE A 86 32.37 -5.81 -9.14
C PHE A 86 31.67 -4.44 -9.09
N ALA A 87 31.19 -4.02 -7.92
CA ALA A 87 30.57 -2.71 -7.74
C ALA A 87 31.59 -1.57 -7.88
N ASP A 88 32.82 -1.73 -7.38
CA ASP A 88 33.91 -0.75 -7.49
C ASP A 88 34.32 -0.53 -8.95
N GLN A 89 34.39 -1.60 -9.75
CA GLN A 89 34.61 -1.52 -11.21
C GLN A 89 33.44 -0.92 -11.99
N CYS A 90 32.23 -0.93 -11.40
CA CYS A 90 31.03 -0.41 -12.03
C CYS A 90 30.60 0.97 -11.50
N LYS A 91 31.39 1.61 -10.62
CA LYS A 91 31.07 2.93 -10.05
C LYS A 91 30.97 3.99 -11.16
N GLY A 92 29.80 4.62 -11.25
CA GLY A 92 29.52 5.70 -12.23
C GLY A 92 29.01 5.24 -13.59
N GLN A 93 28.94 3.93 -13.87
CA GLN A 93 28.44 3.39 -15.14
C GLN A 93 26.91 3.20 -15.12
N PRO A 94 26.19 3.42 -16.24
CA PRO A 94 24.76 3.14 -16.31
C PRO A 94 24.50 1.64 -16.15
N VAL A 95 23.36 1.28 -15.55
CA VAL A 95 22.98 -0.13 -15.26
C VAL A 95 23.08 -1.04 -16.49
N THR A 96 22.86 -0.51 -17.69
CA THR A 96 23.00 -1.24 -18.95
C THR A 96 24.43 -1.66 -19.28
N ALA A 97 25.44 -0.88 -18.88
CA ALA A 97 26.86 -1.20 -19.03
C ALA A 97 27.30 -2.27 -18.01
N VAL A 98 26.76 -2.23 -16.79
CA VAL A 98 27.01 -3.23 -15.74
C VAL A 98 26.54 -4.63 -16.20
N THR A 99 25.37 -4.72 -16.83
CA THR A 99 24.85 -5.99 -17.37
C THR A 99 25.70 -6.53 -18.52
N LYS A 100 26.23 -5.65 -19.38
CA LYS A 100 27.14 -6.05 -20.47
C LYS A 100 28.46 -6.59 -19.93
N LEU A 101 29.08 -5.87 -18.97
CA LEU A 101 30.31 -6.30 -18.32
C LEU A 101 30.15 -7.63 -17.56
N ALA A 102 29.01 -7.86 -16.90
CA ALA A 102 28.70 -9.14 -16.27
C ALA A 102 28.62 -10.28 -17.31
N SER A 103 28.02 -10.02 -18.47
CA SER A 103 27.89 -11.00 -19.56
C SER A 103 29.22 -11.32 -20.25
N GLU A 104 30.10 -10.32 -20.40
CA GLU A 104 31.44 -10.50 -20.97
C GLU A 104 32.34 -11.28 -20.02
N LYS A 105 32.28 -10.98 -18.71
CA LYS A 105 32.98 -11.77 -17.70
C LYS A 105 32.49 -13.21 -17.64
N TRP A 106 31.18 -13.43 -17.72
CA TRP A 106 30.65 -14.78 -17.81
C TRP A 106 31.17 -15.53 -19.04
N LYS A 107 31.30 -14.86 -20.19
CA LYS A 107 31.88 -15.46 -21.40
C LYS A 107 33.38 -15.75 -21.24
N ALA A 108 34.12 -14.89 -20.57
CA ALA A 108 35.56 -15.01 -20.33
C ALA A 108 35.97 -16.00 -19.23
N LEU A 109 35.05 -16.45 -18.37
CA LEU A 109 35.32 -17.53 -17.40
C LEU A 109 35.68 -18.83 -18.12
N SER A 110 36.64 -19.58 -17.58
CA SER A 110 37.04 -20.86 -18.14
C SER A 110 35.90 -21.88 -18.04
N GLU A 111 35.93 -22.93 -18.87
CA GLU A 111 34.93 -24.00 -18.78
C GLU A 111 34.94 -24.68 -17.41
N GLU A 112 36.09 -24.73 -16.73
CA GLU A 112 36.24 -25.29 -15.40
C GLU A 112 35.53 -24.45 -14.33
N GLU A 113 35.64 -23.12 -14.40
CA GLU A 113 34.93 -22.21 -13.49
C GLU A 113 33.43 -22.20 -13.75
N LYS A 114 33.01 -22.29 -15.02
CA LYS A 114 31.60 -22.43 -15.41
C LYS A 114 31.01 -23.75 -14.92
N LYS A 115 31.77 -24.86 -14.94
CA LYS A 115 31.34 -26.17 -14.42
C LYS A 115 30.98 -26.11 -12.94
N VAL A 116 31.73 -25.38 -12.12
CA VAL A 116 31.40 -25.19 -10.69
C VAL A 116 30.03 -24.53 -10.50
N PHE A 117 29.67 -23.56 -11.35
CA PHE A 117 28.34 -22.93 -11.30
C PHE A 117 27.22 -23.83 -11.83
N GLU A 118 27.50 -24.65 -12.85
CA GLU A 118 26.55 -25.61 -13.40
C GLU A 118 26.28 -26.74 -12.40
N GLU A 119 27.31 -27.29 -11.74
CA GLU A 119 27.18 -28.27 -10.67
C GLU A 119 26.42 -27.70 -9.46
N GLU A 120 26.73 -26.47 -9.04
CA GLU A 120 25.95 -25.77 -8.01
C GLU A 120 24.48 -25.53 -8.41
N TYR A 121 24.20 -25.37 -9.70
CA TYR A 121 22.84 -25.22 -10.22
C TYR A 121 22.09 -26.54 -10.19
N GLN A 122 22.70 -27.62 -10.69
CA GLN A 122 22.09 -28.96 -10.70
C GLN A 122 21.82 -29.46 -9.27
N THR A 123 22.74 -29.24 -8.33
CA THR A 123 22.54 -29.59 -6.91
C THR A 123 21.39 -28.82 -6.27
N LYS A 124 21.29 -27.49 -6.51
CA LYS A 124 20.16 -26.68 -6.01
C LYS A 124 18.84 -27.06 -6.68
N LYS A 125 18.85 -27.41 -7.96
CA LYS A 125 17.68 -27.87 -8.70
C LYS A 125 17.19 -29.22 -8.18
N ALA A 126 18.09 -30.18 -7.96
CA ALA A 126 17.76 -31.47 -7.37
C ALA A 126 17.18 -31.31 -5.95
N ALA A 127 17.79 -30.46 -5.13
CA ALA A 127 17.28 -30.15 -3.80
C ALA A 127 15.90 -29.47 -3.83
N TYR A 128 15.64 -28.62 -4.83
CA TYR A 128 14.32 -28.03 -5.04
C TYR A 128 13.29 -29.07 -5.49
N GLU A 129 13.63 -29.95 -6.43
CA GLU A 129 12.75 -31.03 -6.89
C GLU A 129 12.44 -32.03 -5.77
N GLU A 130 13.41 -32.35 -4.92
CA GLU A 130 13.22 -33.18 -3.73
C GLU A 130 12.36 -32.48 -2.67
N ALA A 131 12.57 -31.18 -2.45
CA ALA A 131 11.71 -30.38 -1.57
C ALA A 131 10.27 -30.28 -2.11
N MET A 132 10.08 -30.23 -3.43
CA MET A 132 8.76 -30.23 -4.07
C MET A 132 8.09 -31.61 -4.05
N LYS A 133 8.85 -32.71 -4.00
CA LYS A 133 8.30 -34.07 -3.84
C LYS A 133 7.73 -34.33 -2.44
N SER A 134 8.29 -33.71 -1.40
CA SER A 134 7.78 -33.79 -0.02
C SER A 134 6.84 -32.64 0.35
N TYR A 135 6.58 -31.72 -0.59
CA TYR A 135 5.67 -30.61 -0.38
C TYR A 135 4.22 -31.12 -0.43
N VAL A 136 3.67 -31.44 0.75
CA VAL A 136 2.23 -31.60 0.95
C VAL A 136 1.64 -30.20 1.08
N PRO A 137 0.84 -29.72 0.12
CA PRO A 137 0.11 -28.48 0.28
C PRO A 137 -0.83 -28.63 1.49
N LEU A 138 -0.82 -27.64 2.39
CA LEU A 138 -1.84 -27.53 3.45
C LEU A 138 -3.23 -27.67 2.81
N PRO A 139 -4.17 -28.42 3.40
CA PRO A 139 -5.51 -28.57 2.86
C PRO A 139 -6.21 -27.21 2.89
N SER A 140 -6.14 -26.51 1.75
CA SER A 140 -7.13 -25.53 1.35
C SER A 140 -8.29 -26.36 0.80
N ALA A 141 -9.42 -26.30 1.49
CA ALA A 141 -10.66 -26.92 1.05
C ALA A 141 -10.94 -26.57 -0.43
N GLU A 142 -11.27 -27.62 -1.17
CA GLU A 142 -11.70 -27.70 -2.57
C GLU A 142 -11.67 -26.44 -3.42
N ALA A 143 -10.71 -26.41 -4.35
CA ALA A 143 -10.89 -25.78 -5.64
C ALA A 143 -10.69 -26.86 -6.71
N GLU A 144 -11.75 -27.11 -7.48
CA GLU A 144 -11.75 -27.85 -8.74
C GLU A 144 -10.60 -27.42 -9.67
N GLU A 145 -10.15 -28.37 -10.47
CA GLU A 145 -9.08 -28.25 -11.45
C GLU A 145 -9.29 -27.11 -12.47
N PRO A 146 -8.24 -26.33 -12.81
CA PRO A 146 -8.16 -25.68 -14.11
C PRO A 146 -7.51 -26.62 -15.14
N PRO A 147 -7.97 -26.63 -16.41
CA PRO A 147 -7.58 -27.63 -17.39
C PRO A 147 -6.12 -27.50 -17.83
N ALA A 148 -5.49 -28.68 -17.95
CA ALA A 148 -4.35 -29.04 -18.81
C ALA A 148 -3.36 -27.91 -19.19
N LYS A 149 -2.16 -28.01 -18.60
CA LYS A 149 -0.93 -27.37 -19.11
C LYS A 149 -0.79 -27.68 -20.61
N LYS A 150 -0.81 -26.61 -21.42
CA LYS A 150 -0.41 -26.64 -22.84
C LYS A 150 0.88 -27.43 -23.03
N ALA A 151 0.76 -28.50 -23.79
CA ALA A 151 1.89 -29.25 -24.33
C ALA A 151 2.87 -28.29 -25.02
N ARG A 152 4.15 -28.48 -24.71
CA ARG A 152 5.28 -27.74 -25.28
C ARG A 152 5.42 -28.19 -26.73
N MET A 153 4.94 -27.37 -27.68
CA MET A 153 5.02 -27.64 -29.12
C MET A 153 6.47 -27.92 -29.56
N SER A 154 6.65 -28.94 -30.41
CA SER A 154 7.96 -29.34 -30.95
C SER A 154 8.56 -28.24 -31.84
N LYS A 155 9.88 -28.32 -32.06
CA LYS A 155 10.64 -27.33 -32.84
C LYS A 155 10.13 -27.22 -34.29
N GLU A 156 9.66 -28.31 -34.89
CA GLU A 156 9.04 -28.29 -36.22
C GLU A 156 7.67 -27.58 -36.24
N GLN A 157 6.83 -27.76 -35.21
CA GLN A 157 5.54 -27.08 -35.15
C GLN A 157 5.68 -25.56 -34.97
N LYS A 158 6.80 -25.10 -34.40
CA LYS A 158 7.12 -23.68 -34.24
C LYS A 158 7.68 -23.03 -35.51
N GLU A 159 8.33 -23.79 -36.38
CA GLU A 159 8.76 -23.31 -37.70
C GLU A 159 7.60 -23.30 -38.70
N ALA A 160 6.73 -24.31 -38.71
CA ALA A 160 5.52 -24.33 -39.53
C ALA A 160 4.56 -23.17 -39.19
N ALA A 161 4.40 -22.85 -37.90
CA ALA A 161 3.61 -21.69 -37.48
C ALA A 161 4.25 -20.33 -37.85
N LYS A 162 5.58 -20.30 -38.03
CA LYS A 162 6.31 -19.09 -38.41
C LYS A 162 6.28 -18.86 -39.93
N GLU A 163 6.25 -19.92 -40.73
CA GLU A 163 5.99 -19.85 -42.17
C GLU A 163 4.54 -19.49 -42.49
N ALA A 164 3.56 -20.13 -41.83
CA ALA A 164 2.14 -19.79 -42.00
C ALA A 164 1.83 -18.32 -41.59
N ALA A 165 2.51 -17.81 -40.57
CA ALA A 165 2.41 -16.39 -40.17
C ALA A 165 3.11 -15.42 -41.13
N LYS A 166 4.06 -15.92 -41.95
CA LYS A 166 4.75 -15.13 -42.98
C LYS A 166 3.91 -15.04 -44.25
N GLU A 167 3.29 -16.14 -44.68
CA GLU A 167 2.32 -16.17 -45.79
C GLU A 167 1.05 -15.35 -45.48
N ALA A 168 0.52 -15.43 -44.26
CA ALA A 168 -0.63 -14.61 -43.84
C ALA A 168 -0.31 -13.10 -43.76
N LYS A 169 0.96 -12.74 -43.54
CA LYS A 169 1.40 -11.34 -43.57
C LYS A 169 1.57 -10.82 -45.01
N GLU A 170 1.90 -11.69 -45.94
CA GLU A 170 2.09 -11.37 -47.35
C GLU A 170 0.74 -11.20 -48.07
N SER A 171 -0.27 -12.00 -47.72
CA SER A 171 -1.65 -11.84 -48.22
C SER A 171 -2.31 -10.54 -47.70
N SER A 172 -2.16 -10.21 -46.40
CA SER A 172 -2.72 -8.96 -45.85
C SER A 172 -2.04 -7.68 -46.38
N LYS A 173 -0.79 -7.78 -46.85
CA LYS A 173 -0.05 -6.66 -47.44
C LYS A 173 -0.50 -6.36 -48.88
N LYS A 174 -0.98 -7.38 -49.61
CA LYS A 174 -1.56 -7.25 -50.95
C LYS A 174 -2.96 -6.63 -50.91
N GLU A 175 -3.78 -6.99 -49.91
CA GLU A 175 -5.13 -6.43 -49.71
C GLU A 175 -5.10 -4.96 -49.22
N LYS A 176 -4.07 -4.56 -48.46
CA LYS A 176 -3.87 -3.17 -48.01
C LYS A 176 -3.33 -2.23 -49.08
N GLN A 177 -2.73 -2.76 -50.16
CA GLN A 177 -2.28 -1.96 -51.32
C GLN A 177 -3.44 -1.67 -52.30
N GLU A 178 -4.44 -2.54 -52.38
CA GLU A 178 -5.62 -2.35 -53.22
C GLU A 178 -6.67 -1.39 -52.61
N ALA A 179 -6.80 -1.37 -51.28
CA ALA A 179 -7.68 -0.43 -50.58
C ALA A 179 -7.18 1.03 -50.60
N LYS A 180 -5.87 1.25 -50.83
CA LYS A 180 -5.27 2.60 -50.88
C LYS A 180 -5.38 3.29 -52.25
N ALA A 181 -5.81 2.56 -53.29
CA ALA A 181 -6.06 3.10 -54.63
C ALA A 181 -7.51 3.61 -54.85
N LYS A 182 -8.45 3.30 -53.94
CA LYS A 182 -9.86 3.73 -54.03
C LYS A 182 -10.23 4.96 -53.19
N GLN A 183 -9.35 5.47 -52.32
CA GLN A 183 -9.60 6.69 -51.52
C GLN A 183 -9.04 7.99 -52.13
N THR A 184 -8.38 7.92 -53.29
CA THR A 184 -7.77 9.09 -53.97
C THR A 184 -8.63 9.72 -55.06
N LYS A 185 -9.90 9.30 -55.25
CA LYS A 185 -10.81 9.90 -56.25
C LYS A 185 -12.08 10.58 -55.73
N GLU A 186 -12.30 10.63 -54.42
CA GLU A 186 -13.52 11.26 -53.87
C GLU A 186 -13.23 12.25 -52.72
N LYS A 187 -12.22 13.12 -52.93
CA LYS A 187 -12.03 14.32 -52.09
C LYS A 187 -11.67 15.52 -52.95
N ALA A 188 -12.53 15.81 -53.91
CA ALA A 188 -12.52 17.04 -54.69
C ALA A 188 -13.96 17.55 -54.88
N LYS A 189 -14.61 17.99 -53.79
CA LYS A 189 -15.63 19.05 -53.83
C LYS A 189 -16.06 19.49 -52.42
N ALA A 190 -16.17 20.82 -52.28
CA ALA A 190 -16.98 21.59 -51.34
C ALA A 190 -16.54 21.76 -49.87
N LYS A 191 -15.85 22.89 -49.64
CA LYS A 191 -15.93 23.76 -48.45
C LYS A 191 -17.35 24.31 -48.27
N ALA A 192 -17.90 24.34 -47.04
CA ALA A 192 -18.76 25.43 -46.50
C ALA A 192 -19.11 25.30 -44.99
N VAL A 193 -18.66 26.28 -44.19
CA VAL A 193 -19.34 27.04 -43.08
C VAL A 193 -19.89 26.37 -41.78
N LYS A 194 -19.19 26.66 -40.64
CA LYS A 194 -19.57 26.96 -39.20
C LYS A 194 -20.42 25.96 -38.35
N PRO A 195 -20.50 26.05 -36.97
CA PRO A 195 -19.63 26.61 -35.90
C PRO A 195 -19.37 25.65 -34.68
N LYS A 196 -18.67 26.16 -33.64
CA LYS A 196 -18.26 25.55 -32.34
C LYS A 196 -19.34 24.83 -31.51
N ALA A 197 -18.99 23.71 -30.88
CA ALA A 197 -19.54 23.28 -29.57
C ALA A 197 -18.51 22.50 -28.73
N LYS A 198 -18.57 22.73 -27.41
CA LYS A 198 -17.59 22.36 -26.36
C LYS A 198 -17.51 20.84 -26.11
N GLY A 199 -16.28 20.34 -25.94
CA GLY A 199 -16.00 18.98 -25.48
C GLY A 199 -16.44 18.73 -24.04
N LYS A 200 -17.16 17.62 -23.85
CA LYS A 200 -17.60 17.04 -22.57
C LYS A 200 -16.49 16.10 -22.05
N PRO A 201 -16.16 16.10 -20.74
CA PRO A 201 -15.18 15.17 -20.17
C PRO A 201 -15.73 13.75 -20.07
N ALA A 202 -14.80 12.78 -20.11
CA ALA A 202 -15.04 11.34 -20.16
C ALA A 202 -15.96 10.80 -19.05
N THR A 203 -16.95 10.02 -19.45
CA THR A 203 -17.90 9.28 -18.61
C THR A 203 -17.23 8.06 -17.98
N THR A 204 -17.23 8.02 -16.65
CA THR A 204 -17.12 6.78 -15.86
C THR A 204 -18.40 5.95 -16.07
N PRO A 205 -18.38 4.61 -16.00
CA PRO A 205 -19.60 3.81 -16.18
C PRO A 205 -20.56 4.15 -15.04
N GLU A 206 -21.65 4.82 -15.39
CA GLU A 206 -22.72 5.27 -14.52
C GLU A 206 -23.53 4.04 -14.10
N VAL A 207 -23.44 3.65 -12.84
CA VAL A 207 -24.42 2.75 -12.24
C VAL A 207 -25.67 3.59 -12.04
N GLU A 208 -26.64 3.45 -12.95
CA GLU A 208 -27.91 4.16 -12.90
C GLU A 208 -28.69 3.76 -11.64
N LEU A 209 -28.80 4.69 -10.68
CA LEU A 209 -29.77 4.57 -9.61
C LEU A 209 -31.16 4.83 -10.20
N GLN A 210 -32.15 4.02 -9.83
CA GLN A 210 -33.55 4.28 -10.17
C GLN A 210 -33.90 5.70 -9.77
N ALA A 211 -34.42 6.51 -10.71
CA ALA A 211 -34.61 7.95 -10.53
C ALA A 211 -35.45 8.31 -9.29
N THR A 212 -36.43 7.47 -8.93
CA THR A 212 -37.27 7.63 -7.74
C THR A 212 -36.50 7.40 -6.44
N VAL A 213 -35.55 6.46 -6.43
CA VAL A 213 -34.70 6.14 -5.28
C VAL A 213 -33.60 7.18 -5.15
N ALA A 214 -33.03 7.65 -6.26
CA ALA A 214 -32.07 8.75 -6.28
C ALA A 214 -32.69 10.05 -5.75
N ALA A 215 -33.91 10.39 -6.16
CA ALA A 215 -34.63 11.57 -5.67
C ALA A 215 -34.97 11.47 -4.17
N LYS A 216 -35.31 10.28 -3.66
CA LYS A 216 -35.48 10.03 -2.23
C LYS A 216 -34.16 10.16 -1.47
N ALA A 217 -33.09 9.58 -2.00
CA ALA A 217 -31.75 9.66 -1.40
C ALA A 217 -31.21 11.09 -1.38
N GLU A 218 -31.53 11.91 -2.39
CA GLU A 218 -31.19 13.33 -2.44
C GLU A 218 -31.94 14.14 -1.40
N LYS A 219 -33.25 13.89 -1.24
CA LYS A 219 -34.07 14.56 -0.20
C LYS A 219 -33.57 14.28 1.21
N VAL A 220 -33.05 13.09 1.45
CA VAL A 220 -32.48 12.67 2.74
C VAL A 220 -30.97 12.96 2.83
N GLY A 221 -30.34 13.46 1.75
CA GLY A 221 -28.90 13.79 1.71
C GLY A 221 -27.96 12.58 1.72
N LEU A 222 -28.46 11.37 1.46
CA LEU A 222 -27.73 10.09 1.50
C LEU A 222 -27.34 9.55 0.10
N LYS A 223 -27.55 10.34 -0.97
CA LYS A 223 -27.29 9.92 -2.37
C LYS A 223 -25.88 9.36 -2.59
N ASP A 224 -24.86 10.04 -2.08
CA ASP A 224 -23.46 9.63 -2.25
C ASP A 224 -23.13 8.35 -1.46
N GLN A 225 -23.77 8.14 -0.32
CA GLN A 225 -23.61 6.93 0.48
C GLN A 225 -24.33 5.74 -0.17
N LEU A 226 -25.50 5.97 -0.77
CA LEU A 226 -26.23 4.97 -1.55
C LEU A 226 -25.45 4.57 -2.81
N MET A 227 -24.91 5.53 -3.55
CA MET A 227 -24.03 5.27 -4.69
C MET A 227 -22.84 4.40 -4.30
N LYS A 228 -22.16 4.72 -3.19
CA LYS A 228 -21.03 3.95 -2.70
C LYS A 228 -21.44 2.56 -2.22
N LEU A 229 -22.59 2.41 -1.60
CA LEU A 229 -23.08 1.13 -1.08
C LEU A 229 -23.50 0.19 -2.23
N VAL A 230 -24.30 0.68 -3.16
CA VAL A 230 -24.78 -0.06 -4.34
C VAL A 230 -23.65 -0.38 -5.32
N ALA A 231 -22.57 0.42 -5.34
CA ALA A 231 -21.42 0.15 -6.18
C ALA A 231 -20.53 -1.01 -5.68
N ARG A 232 -20.66 -1.46 -4.42
CA ARG A 232 -19.82 -2.55 -3.89
C ARG A 232 -20.25 -3.91 -4.42
N ASP A 233 -19.26 -4.76 -4.68
CA ASP A 233 -19.46 -6.06 -5.35
C ASP A 233 -20.24 -7.05 -4.46
N ASP A 234 -20.10 -6.96 -3.13
CA ASP A 234 -20.87 -7.72 -2.15
C ASP A 234 -22.38 -7.38 -2.19
N ILE A 235 -22.72 -6.09 -2.27
CA ILE A 235 -24.11 -5.63 -2.36
C ILE A 235 -24.73 -6.00 -3.72
N LYS A 236 -23.97 -5.90 -4.82
CA LYS A 236 -24.41 -6.36 -6.14
C LYS A 236 -24.67 -7.86 -6.18
N ALA A 237 -23.77 -8.66 -5.59
CA ALA A 237 -23.91 -10.11 -5.50
C ALA A 237 -25.10 -10.53 -4.61
N SER A 238 -25.43 -9.73 -3.59
CA SER A 238 -26.55 -10.01 -2.68
C SER A 238 -27.94 -9.81 -3.28
N GLY A 239 -28.06 -9.24 -4.49
CA GLY A 239 -29.34 -9.01 -5.16
C GLY A 239 -30.31 -8.04 -4.44
N LYS A 240 -29.85 -7.35 -3.39
CA LYS A 240 -30.67 -6.43 -2.59
C LYS A 240 -31.10 -5.23 -3.43
N SER A 241 -32.38 -4.87 -3.38
CA SER A 241 -32.92 -3.73 -4.13
C SER A 241 -32.33 -2.40 -3.65
N GLN A 242 -32.23 -1.42 -4.56
CA GLN A 242 -31.74 -0.08 -4.23
C GLN A 242 -32.60 0.61 -3.14
N THR A 243 -33.89 0.28 -3.08
CA THR A 243 -34.81 0.73 -2.02
C THR A 243 -34.49 0.12 -0.66
N ALA A 244 -34.14 -1.18 -0.60
CA ALA A 244 -33.70 -1.82 0.64
C ALA A 244 -32.34 -1.28 1.11
N ALA A 245 -31.42 -1.00 0.18
CA ALA A 245 -30.14 -0.36 0.48
C ALA A 245 -30.31 1.09 0.99
N LEU A 246 -31.26 1.84 0.42
CA LEU A 246 -31.61 3.19 0.87
C LEU A 246 -32.26 3.16 2.26
N LYS A 247 -33.19 2.24 2.51
CA LYS A 247 -33.82 2.06 3.82
C LYS A 247 -32.80 1.68 4.90
N ALA A 248 -31.88 0.76 4.60
CA ALA A 248 -30.80 0.40 5.52
C ALA A 248 -29.83 1.58 5.78
N LEU A 249 -29.62 2.46 4.78
CA LEU A 249 -28.87 3.70 4.95
C LEU A 249 -29.62 4.74 5.78
N GLU A 250 -30.95 4.86 5.63
CA GLU A 250 -31.77 5.72 6.46
C GLU A 250 -31.78 5.24 7.92
N GLU A 251 -31.95 3.94 8.16
CA GLU A 251 -31.92 3.31 9.49
C GLU A 251 -30.55 3.43 10.17
N SER A 252 -29.46 3.44 9.38
CA SER A 252 -28.10 3.64 9.89
C SER A 252 -27.62 5.10 9.84
N ASN A 253 -28.51 6.04 9.52
CA ASN A 253 -28.22 7.47 9.36
C ASN A 253 -26.99 7.74 8.46
N GLY A 254 -26.89 6.99 7.35
CA GLY A 254 -25.83 7.07 6.34
C GLY A 254 -24.52 6.38 6.72
N LEU A 255 -24.46 5.68 7.85
CA LEU A 255 -23.22 5.17 8.38
C LEU A 255 -23.01 3.69 8.08
N ILE A 256 -22.01 3.40 7.27
CA ILE A 256 -21.60 2.03 6.91
C ILE A 256 -20.97 1.28 8.11
N HIS A 257 -20.70 1.97 9.23
CA HIS A 257 -20.28 1.39 10.51
C HIS A 257 -20.87 2.17 11.71
N PRO A 258 -22.14 1.92 12.08
CA PRO A 258 -22.92 2.73 13.03
C PRO A 258 -22.45 2.69 14.49
N ALA A 259 -21.57 1.75 14.87
CA ALA A 259 -21.22 1.50 16.27
C ALA A 259 -20.17 2.48 16.87
N ARG A 260 -20.34 3.79 16.72
CA ARG A 260 -19.43 4.77 17.34
C ARG A 260 -20.22 5.96 17.89
N PHE A 261 -20.16 6.18 19.21
CA PHE A 261 -20.64 7.38 19.91
C PHE A 261 -20.34 8.69 19.15
N LEU A 262 -19.11 8.82 18.63
CA LEU A 262 -18.68 9.96 17.83
C LEU A 262 -19.56 10.18 16.59
N ALA A 263 -20.16 9.15 16.01
CA ALA A 263 -20.98 9.28 14.82
C ALA A 263 -22.39 9.82 15.10
N GLU A 264 -23.05 9.33 16.16
CA GLU A 264 -24.34 9.86 16.62
C GLU A 264 -24.20 11.32 17.09
N LYS A 265 -23.12 11.63 17.82
CA LYS A 265 -22.88 12.95 18.41
C LYS A 265 -22.07 13.90 17.53
N ARG A 266 -21.61 13.46 16.35
CA ARG A 266 -20.84 14.30 15.41
C ARG A 266 -21.55 15.60 15.03
N PRO A 267 -22.83 15.60 14.60
CA PRO A 267 -23.48 16.82 14.15
C PRO A 267 -23.65 17.83 15.28
N GLU A 268 -23.92 17.38 16.51
CA GLU A 268 -23.99 18.22 17.70
C GLU A 268 -22.61 18.80 18.04
N LEU A 269 -21.57 17.96 18.08
CA LEU A 269 -20.20 18.39 18.37
C LEU A 269 -19.63 19.32 17.28
N MET A 270 -19.99 19.13 16.01
CA MET A 270 -19.60 20.01 14.90
C MET A 270 -20.29 21.38 14.97
N LYS A 271 -21.51 21.46 15.53
CA LYS A 271 -22.19 22.74 15.81
C LYS A 271 -21.54 23.47 16.99
N GLU A 272 -21.18 22.73 18.04
CA GLU A 272 -20.51 23.29 19.23
C GLU A 272 -19.07 23.74 18.94
N THR A 273 -18.41 23.14 17.94
CA THR A 273 -17.02 23.44 17.56
C THR A 273 -16.87 24.24 16.27
N GLN A 274 -17.91 24.98 15.87
CA GLN A 274 -17.84 25.83 14.69
C GLN A 274 -16.69 26.84 14.79
N GLY A 275 -15.83 26.88 13.77
CA GLY A 275 -14.63 27.73 13.73
C GLY A 275 -13.38 27.15 14.39
N GLN A 276 -13.49 26.06 15.15
CA GLN A 276 -12.34 25.34 15.71
C GLN A 276 -11.77 24.33 14.70
N PRO A 277 -10.49 23.93 14.82
CA PRO A 277 -9.96 22.89 13.96
C PRO A 277 -10.74 21.59 14.17
N ILE A 278 -10.93 20.80 13.11
CA ILE A 278 -11.64 19.50 13.13
C ILE A 278 -11.11 18.55 14.23
N THR A 279 -9.87 18.75 14.68
CA THR A 279 -9.28 18.01 15.80
C THR A 279 -9.96 18.30 17.15
N ALA A 280 -10.57 19.46 17.35
CA ALA A 280 -11.33 19.83 18.54
C ALA A 280 -12.58 18.95 18.72
N VAL A 281 -13.31 18.68 17.63
CA VAL A 281 -14.47 17.75 17.61
C VAL A 281 -14.09 16.38 18.17
N THR A 282 -12.92 15.88 17.79
CA THR A 282 -12.45 14.55 18.22
C THR A 282 -12.04 14.52 19.68
N LYS A 283 -11.45 15.61 20.19
CA LYS A 283 -11.09 15.75 21.60
C LYS A 283 -12.34 15.83 22.47
N LEU A 284 -13.28 16.69 22.11
CA LEU A 284 -14.55 16.84 22.81
C LEU A 284 -15.37 15.55 22.78
N ALA A 285 -15.41 14.84 21.65
CA ALA A 285 -16.06 13.52 21.63
C ALA A 285 -15.43 12.52 22.61
N SER A 286 -14.11 12.56 22.78
CA SER A 286 -13.40 11.66 23.70
C SER A 286 -13.68 12.02 25.15
N GLU A 287 -13.79 13.32 25.46
CA GLU A 287 -14.15 13.82 26.78
C GLU A 287 -15.60 13.50 27.13
N ARG A 288 -16.54 13.76 26.21
CA ARG A 288 -17.97 13.43 26.37
C ARG A 288 -18.18 11.93 26.53
N PHE A 289 -17.48 11.08 25.77
CA PHE A 289 -17.59 9.62 25.92
C PHE A 289 -17.08 9.10 27.28
N LYS A 290 -16.04 9.73 27.84
CA LYS A 290 -15.54 9.40 29.19
C LYS A 290 -16.46 9.89 30.29
N ALA A 291 -17.20 10.97 30.04
CA ALA A 291 -18.18 11.53 30.96
C ALA A 291 -19.53 10.79 30.94
N LEU A 292 -19.77 9.88 29.98
CA LEU A 292 -20.96 9.03 29.98
C LEU A 292 -20.95 8.07 31.18
N GLY A 293 -22.14 7.80 31.73
CA GLY A 293 -22.33 6.77 32.75
C GLY A 293 -21.94 5.38 32.25
N ASP A 294 -21.64 4.46 33.17
CA ASP A 294 -21.31 3.06 32.81
C ASP A 294 -22.46 2.38 32.06
N GLU A 295 -23.71 2.72 32.35
CA GLU A 295 -24.90 2.19 31.70
C GLU A 295 -25.01 2.61 30.22
N GLU A 296 -24.78 3.89 29.91
CA GLU A 296 -24.79 4.39 28.54
C GLU A 296 -23.61 3.82 27.74
N ARG A 297 -22.44 3.67 28.38
CA ARG A 297 -21.28 2.99 27.78
C ARG A 297 -21.56 1.51 27.50
N ALA A 298 -22.27 0.82 28.39
CA ALA A 298 -22.71 -0.57 28.19
C ALA A 298 -23.69 -0.70 27.02
N ALA A 299 -24.60 0.26 26.84
CA ALA A 299 -25.49 0.30 25.67
C ALA A 299 -24.69 0.43 24.35
N TYR A 300 -23.62 1.24 24.33
CA TYR A 300 -22.72 1.33 23.18
C TYR A 300 -21.89 0.06 22.96
N GLN A 301 -21.48 -0.62 24.03
CA GLN A 301 -20.77 -1.91 23.96
C GLN A 301 -21.67 -3.00 23.36
N LYS A 302 -22.95 -3.07 23.75
CA LYS A 302 -23.92 -4.00 23.17
C LYS A 302 -24.15 -3.74 21.69
N LYS A 303 -24.34 -2.47 21.29
CA LYS A 303 -24.42 -2.07 19.86
C LYS A 303 -23.16 -2.47 19.07
N TYR A 304 -21.98 -2.43 19.70
CA TYR A 304 -20.73 -2.87 19.08
C TYR A 304 -20.68 -4.38 18.89
N GLU A 305 -21.09 -5.17 19.88
CA GLU A 305 -21.12 -6.63 19.80
C GLU A 305 -22.12 -7.13 18.76
N GLU A 306 -23.32 -6.54 18.68
CA GLU A 306 -24.30 -6.83 17.63
C GLU A 306 -23.76 -6.49 16.23
N ALA A 307 -23.09 -5.34 16.08
CA ALA A 307 -22.48 -4.96 14.80
C ALA A 307 -21.31 -5.87 14.43
N LYS A 308 -20.55 -6.37 15.42
CA LYS A 308 -19.47 -7.32 15.21
C LYS A 308 -20.02 -8.69 14.78
N ALA A 309 -21.07 -9.18 15.43
CA ALA A 309 -21.74 -10.43 15.06
C ALA A 309 -22.27 -10.37 13.61
N LYS A 310 -22.97 -9.29 13.25
CA LYS A 310 -23.43 -9.07 11.86
C LYS A 310 -22.26 -9.01 10.87
N PHE A 311 -21.15 -8.38 11.24
CA PHE A 311 -19.95 -8.34 10.39
C PHE A 311 -19.33 -9.73 10.23
N GLU A 312 -19.30 -10.56 11.27
CA GLU A 312 -18.77 -11.93 11.19
C GLU A 312 -19.66 -12.82 10.31
N GLU A 313 -20.98 -12.71 10.42
CA GLU A 313 -21.94 -13.38 9.55
C GLU A 313 -21.80 -12.92 8.09
N ASP A 314 -21.78 -11.61 7.84
CA ASP A 314 -21.58 -11.05 6.50
C ASP A 314 -20.22 -11.44 5.91
N MET A 315 -19.16 -11.48 6.73
CA MET A 315 -17.83 -11.93 6.31
C MET A 315 -17.79 -13.43 6.02
N LYS A 316 -18.57 -14.24 6.74
CA LYS A 316 -18.69 -15.67 6.46
C LYS A 316 -19.44 -15.89 5.14
N ALA A 317 -20.57 -15.23 4.95
CA ALA A 317 -21.34 -15.26 3.70
C ALA A 317 -20.50 -14.74 2.50
N PHE A 318 -19.68 -13.71 2.70
CA PHE A 318 -18.78 -13.20 1.66
C PHE A 318 -17.69 -14.21 1.28
N LEU A 319 -17.11 -14.91 2.24
CA LEU A 319 -16.13 -15.97 1.98
C LEU A 319 -16.77 -17.18 1.28
N GLU A 320 -17.95 -17.59 1.72
CA GLU A 320 -18.71 -18.70 1.11
C GLU A 320 -19.17 -18.38 -0.32
N ALA A 321 -19.46 -17.11 -0.62
CA ALA A 321 -19.73 -16.63 -1.98
C ALA A 321 -18.47 -16.46 -2.86
N GLY A 322 -17.31 -16.99 -2.45
CA GLY A 322 -16.05 -16.91 -3.20
C GLY A 322 -15.32 -15.57 -3.10
N GLY A 323 -15.69 -14.72 -2.14
CA GLY A 323 -15.07 -13.42 -1.91
C GLY A 323 -13.71 -13.53 -1.22
N GLU A 324 -12.65 -13.04 -1.86
CA GLU A 324 -11.32 -13.03 -1.26
C GLU A 324 -11.12 -11.83 -0.29
N LYS A 325 -10.61 -12.10 0.92
CA LYS A 325 -10.17 -11.05 1.85
C LYS A 325 -8.94 -10.32 1.27
N LYS A 326 -9.14 -9.16 0.63
CA LYS A 326 -8.02 -8.31 0.22
C LYS A 326 -7.19 -7.87 1.43
N ALA A 327 -5.96 -8.35 1.51
CA ALA A 327 -4.97 -7.86 2.45
C ALA A 327 -4.74 -6.35 2.21
N ARG A 328 -5.04 -5.51 3.22
CA ARG A 328 -4.65 -4.10 3.17
C ARG A 328 -3.13 -4.03 3.17
N LYS A 329 -2.55 -3.42 2.14
CA LYS A 329 -1.11 -3.11 2.09
C LYS A 329 -0.69 -2.45 3.41
N SER A 330 0.36 -2.97 4.03
CA SER A 330 0.82 -2.51 5.34
C SER A 330 1.13 -1.01 5.29
N LYS A 331 0.84 -0.31 6.40
CA LYS A 331 1.12 1.14 6.53
C LYS A 331 2.59 1.48 6.28
N GLU A 332 3.46 0.50 6.45
CA GLU A 332 4.90 0.58 6.22
C GLU A 332 5.27 0.75 4.72
N GLU A 333 4.46 0.21 3.79
CA GLU A 333 4.69 0.38 2.35
C GLU A 333 4.28 1.79 1.84
N LYS A 334 3.40 2.50 2.57
CA LYS A 334 2.87 3.82 2.15
C LYS A 334 3.59 5.02 2.77
N VAL A 335 4.36 4.86 3.83
CA VAL A 335 5.11 5.95 4.44
C VAL A 335 6.51 5.98 3.82
N LYS A 336 6.66 6.71 2.71
CA LYS A 336 8.00 7.13 2.30
C LYS A 336 8.60 7.93 3.46
N PRO A 337 9.80 7.60 3.97
CA PRO A 337 10.44 8.41 5.00
C PRO A 337 10.57 9.82 4.44
N LYS A 338 10.01 10.79 5.16
CA LYS A 338 10.22 12.21 4.89
C LYS A 338 11.71 12.43 5.11
N LYS A 339 12.50 12.38 4.04
CA LYS A 339 13.92 12.75 4.10
C LYS A 339 13.96 14.14 4.71
N GLU A 340 14.59 14.25 5.88
CA GLU A 340 14.94 15.55 6.42
C GLU A 340 15.71 16.27 5.33
N LYS A 341 15.22 17.45 4.97
CA LYS A 341 15.87 18.25 3.95
C LYS A 341 17.01 18.93 4.70
N ASP A 342 18.24 18.55 4.39
CA ASP A 342 19.42 19.23 4.90
C ASP A 342 19.24 20.74 4.67
N PRO A 343 19.28 21.58 5.72
CA PRO A 343 19.12 23.03 5.57
C PRO A 343 20.17 23.66 4.64
N GLU A 344 21.35 23.03 4.54
CA GLU A 344 22.48 23.46 3.70
C GLU A 344 22.45 22.85 2.29
N ALA A 345 21.57 21.87 2.00
CA ALA A 345 21.49 21.32 0.65
C ALA A 345 20.95 22.37 -0.33
N PRO A 346 21.65 22.59 -1.47
CA PRO A 346 21.15 23.47 -2.52
C PRO A 346 19.72 23.11 -2.88
N LYS A 347 18.86 24.12 -3.00
CA LYS A 347 17.43 23.91 -3.29
C LYS A 347 17.24 23.72 -4.79
N ARG A 348 16.67 22.58 -5.18
CA ARG A 348 16.36 22.29 -6.59
C ARG A 348 15.47 23.39 -7.17
N PRO A 349 15.82 23.98 -8.33
CA PRO A 349 14.91 24.85 -9.04
C PRO A 349 13.71 24.02 -9.51
N ALA A 350 12.58 24.16 -8.81
CA ALA A 350 11.37 23.38 -9.03
C ALA A 350 10.38 24.15 -9.92
N GLY A 351 9.71 23.44 -10.83
CA GLY A 351 8.61 23.99 -11.62
C GLY A 351 8.99 24.60 -12.98
N GLY A 352 10.24 24.49 -13.44
CA GLY A 352 10.63 24.95 -14.78
C GLY A 352 10.53 26.47 -14.97
N ALA A 353 10.31 26.89 -16.21
CA ALA A 353 10.06 28.30 -16.55
C ALA A 353 8.82 28.86 -15.82
N TYR A 354 7.74 28.06 -15.74
CA TYR A 354 6.53 28.42 -14.99
C TYR A 354 6.81 28.62 -13.49
N GLY A 355 7.72 27.84 -12.91
CA GLY A 355 8.17 28.00 -11.51
C GLY A 355 8.90 29.33 -11.28
N CYS A 356 9.70 29.78 -12.25
CA CYS A 356 10.36 31.09 -12.20
C CYS A 356 9.36 32.24 -12.31
N PHE A 357 8.39 32.12 -13.21
CA PHE A 357 7.27 33.06 -13.34
C PHE A 357 6.44 33.14 -12.05
N LEU A 358 6.06 31.99 -11.49
CA LEU A 358 5.36 31.93 -10.21
C LEU A 358 6.16 32.60 -9.10
N ALA A 359 7.46 32.35 -8.98
CA ALA A 359 8.27 32.95 -7.93
C ALA A 359 8.25 34.48 -7.96
N LYS A 360 8.23 35.09 -9.15
CA LYS A 360 8.20 36.55 -9.34
C LYS A 360 6.81 37.15 -9.13
N HIS A 361 5.76 36.47 -9.59
CA HIS A 361 4.41 37.03 -9.58
C HIS A 361 3.52 36.53 -8.45
N ARG A 362 3.96 35.54 -7.64
CA ARG A 362 3.16 34.96 -6.55
C ARG A 362 2.74 36.00 -5.52
N ALA A 363 3.59 36.98 -5.20
CA ALA A 363 3.23 38.07 -4.28
C ALA A 363 2.07 38.89 -4.85
N ALA A 364 2.18 39.37 -6.10
CA ALA A 364 1.12 40.11 -6.78
C ALA A 364 -0.19 39.30 -6.92
N PHE A 365 -0.11 38.01 -7.22
CA PHE A 365 -1.28 37.13 -7.29
C PHE A 365 -1.90 36.83 -5.93
N ALA A 366 -1.09 36.76 -4.87
CA ALA A 366 -1.57 36.61 -3.50
C ALA A 366 -2.32 37.88 -3.05
N GLU A 367 -1.84 39.06 -3.41
CA GLU A 367 -2.50 40.33 -3.16
C GLU A 367 -3.87 40.41 -3.87
N GLN A 368 -3.93 40.00 -5.14
CA GLN A 368 -5.18 39.92 -5.91
C GLN A 368 -6.15 38.84 -5.41
N CYS A 369 -5.64 37.82 -4.70
CA CYS A 369 -6.42 36.72 -4.17
C CYS A 369 -6.53 36.74 -2.63
N LYS A 370 -6.36 37.90 -1.98
CA LYS A 370 -6.55 38.02 -0.53
C LYS A 370 -7.93 37.52 -0.13
N GLY A 371 -7.98 36.68 0.90
CA GLY A 371 -9.21 36.05 1.41
C GLY A 371 -9.72 34.84 0.61
N LYS A 372 -9.09 34.48 -0.52
CA LYS A 372 -9.40 33.25 -1.28
C LYS A 372 -8.40 32.14 -0.93
N PRO A 373 -8.77 30.86 -1.10
CA PRO A 373 -7.84 29.76 -0.84
C PRO A 373 -6.60 29.86 -1.73
N VAL A 374 -5.45 29.38 -1.26
CA VAL A 374 -4.17 29.35 -2.01
C VAL A 374 -4.30 28.69 -3.39
N THR A 375 -5.32 27.84 -3.58
CA THR A 375 -5.66 27.24 -4.88
C THR A 375 -6.10 28.27 -5.93
N ALA A 376 -6.72 29.39 -5.53
CA ALA A 376 -7.12 30.49 -6.42
C ALA A 376 -5.90 31.20 -7.03
N VAL A 377 -4.86 31.45 -6.22
CA VAL A 377 -3.58 32.03 -6.68
C VAL A 377 -2.96 31.17 -7.77
N THR A 378 -2.94 29.85 -7.58
CA THR A 378 -2.37 28.91 -8.56
C THR A 378 -3.19 28.87 -9.86
N LYS A 379 -4.52 28.95 -9.78
CA LYS A 379 -5.40 29.00 -10.96
C LYS A 379 -5.15 30.27 -11.77
N LEU A 380 -5.18 31.42 -11.11
CA LEU A 380 -4.93 32.72 -11.75
C LEU A 380 -3.55 32.75 -12.40
N ALA A 381 -2.50 32.28 -11.71
CA ALA A 381 -1.16 32.20 -12.27
C ALA A 381 -1.08 31.30 -13.52
N SER A 382 -1.82 30.19 -13.54
CA SER A 382 -1.83 29.27 -14.69
C SER A 382 -2.52 29.88 -15.92
N GLU A 383 -3.55 30.69 -15.71
CA GLU A 383 -4.23 31.41 -16.78
C GLU A 383 -3.34 32.52 -17.35
N LYS A 384 -2.70 33.30 -16.47
CA LYS A 384 -1.75 34.33 -16.87
C LYS A 384 -0.56 33.75 -17.64
N TRP A 385 -0.01 32.62 -17.21
CA TRP A 385 1.08 31.94 -17.93
C TRP A 385 0.70 31.47 -19.33
N LYS A 386 -0.54 31.00 -19.52
CA LYS A 386 -1.04 30.62 -20.84
C LYS A 386 -1.26 31.82 -21.76
N ALA A 387 -1.59 32.98 -21.19
CA ALA A 387 -1.78 34.22 -21.92
C ALA A 387 -0.47 34.94 -22.30
N LEU A 388 0.66 34.60 -21.68
CA LEU A 388 1.97 35.14 -22.06
C LEU A 388 2.38 34.68 -23.46
N SER A 389 3.06 35.57 -24.18
CA SER A 389 3.66 35.26 -25.48
C SER A 389 4.84 34.30 -25.33
N ASP A 390 5.24 33.65 -26.43
CA ASP A 390 6.38 32.73 -26.40
C ASP A 390 7.71 33.48 -26.17
N GLU A 391 7.77 34.78 -26.47
CA GLU A 391 8.92 35.63 -26.18
C GLU A 391 9.07 35.89 -24.69
N GLU A 392 7.97 36.20 -24.00
CA GLU A 392 7.95 36.38 -22.55
C GLU A 392 8.29 35.08 -21.83
N LYS A 393 7.77 33.94 -22.32
CA LYS A 393 8.11 32.62 -21.78
C LYS A 393 9.59 32.27 -21.94
N LYS A 394 10.22 32.64 -23.06
CA LYS A 394 11.66 32.41 -23.30
C LYS A 394 12.55 33.12 -22.27
N VAL A 395 12.16 34.31 -21.80
CA VAL A 395 12.89 35.00 -20.70
C VAL A 395 12.88 34.14 -19.44
N PHE A 396 11.72 33.58 -19.07
CA PHE A 396 11.62 32.69 -17.90
C PHE A 396 12.29 31.32 -18.11
N GLU A 397 12.38 30.82 -19.35
CA GLU A 397 13.16 29.63 -19.69
C GLU A 397 14.67 29.86 -19.54
N ALA A 398 15.16 31.02 -19.97
CA ALA A 398 16.56 31.42 -19.80
C ALA A 398 16.89 31.57 -18.30
N GLU A 399 16.01 32.20 -17.52
CA GLU A 399 16.15 32.28 -16.06
C GLU A 399 16.14 30.91 -15.39
N TYR A 400 15.31 29.98 -15.85
CA TYR A 400 15.30 28.62 -15.33
C TYR A 400 16.60 27.88 -15.66
N LYS A 401 17.13 28.04 -16.88
CA LYS A 401 18.43 27.47 -17.28
C LYS A 401 19.56 28.00 -16.40
N ALA A 402 19.61 29.31 -16.14
CA ALA A 402 20.59 29.93 -15.25
C ALA A 402 20.46 29.43 -13.79
N LYS A 403 19.24 29.31 -13.26
CA LYS A 403 19.03 28.73 -11.92
C LYS A 403 19.39 27.25 -11.86
N LYS A 404 19.20 26.52 -12.96
CA LYS A 404 19.59 25.11 -13.06
C LYS A 404 21.11 24.97 -13.09
N SER A 405 21.83 25.77 -13.87
CA SER A 405 23.29 25.75 -13.87
C SER A 405 23.88 26.14 -12.52
N ALA A 406 23.34 27.19 -11.88
CA ALA A 406 23.75 27.59 -10.53
C ALA A 406 23.48 26.48 -9.50
N TYR A 407 22.36 25.75 -9.61
CA TYR A 407 22.09 24.59 -8.77
C TYR A 407 23.06 23.43 -9.05
N ASP A 408 23.37 23.16 -10.33
CA ASP A 408 24.30 22.09 -10.71
C ASP A 408 25.73 22.41 -10.24
N GLU A 409 26.15 23.68 -10.23
CA GLU A 409 27.42 24.16 -9.64
C GLU A 409 27.42 24.10 -8.11
N ALA A 410 26.34 24.54 -7.48
CA ALA A 410 26.16 24.42 -6.03
C ALA A 410 26.13 22.95 -5.57
N MET A 411 25.57 22.05 -6.38
CA MET A 411 25.59 20.60 -6.11
C MET A 411 26.97 19.96 -6.31
N LYS A 412 27.83 20.51 -7.18
CA LYS A 412 29.21 20.03 -7.34
C LYS A 412 30.10 20.45 -6.17
N SER A 413 29.85 21.63 -5.60
CA SER A 413 30.52 22.12 -4.39
C SER A 413 29.90 21.59 -3.10
N TYR A 414 28.67 21.08 -3.15
CA TYR A 414 28.01 20.42 -2.02
C TYR A 414 28.61 19.04 -1.77
N ALA A 415 29.57 18.97 -0.84
CA ALA A 415 29.91 17.74 -0.15
C ALA A 415 28.85 17.52 0.94
N PRO A 416 28.01 16.46 0.87
CA PRO A 416 27.16 16.13 2.01
C PRO A 416 28.09 15.92 3.22
N LYS A 417 27.80 16.59 4.34
CA LYS A 417 28.51 16.30 5.60
C LYS A 417 28.51 14.77 5.77
N PRO A 418 29.66 14.14 6.06
CA PRO A 418 29.70 12.72 6.36
C PRO A 418 28.60 12.45 7.37
N THR A 419 27.70 11.53 7.01
CA THR A 419 26.65 11.07 7.88
C THR A 419 27.34 10.47 9.10
N GLU A 420 27.59 11.28 10.13
CA GLU A 420 27.72 10.75 11.46
C GLU A 420 26.46 9.94 11.68
N LEU A 421 26.65 8.65 11.92
CA LEU A 421 25.65 7.74 12.44
C LEU A 421 25.22 8.28 13.80
N ILE A 422 24.43 9.35 13.80
CA ILE A 422 23.57 9.68 14.92
C ILE A 422 22.52 8.58 14.87
N GLU A 423 22.74 7.56 15.70
CA GLU A 423 21.71 6.60 16.06
C GLU A 423 20.40 7.36 16.29
N PRO A 424 19.27 6.89 15.74
CA PRO A 424 18.00 7.60 15.87
C PRO A 424 17.78 7.88 17.35
N PRO A 425 17.55 9.14 17.78
CA PRO A 425 17.29 9.40 19.19
C PRO A 425 16.08 8.55 19.57
N ALA A 426 16.32 7.62 20.49
CA ALA A 426 15.28 6.79 21.06
C ALA A 426 14.09 7.69 21.37
N LYS A 427 12.92 7.31 20.83
CA LYS A 427 11.65 8.01 21.03
C LYS A 427 11.60 8.56 22.45
N LYS A 428 11.70 9.89 22.60
CA LYS A 428 11.46 10.56 23.89
C LYS A 428 10.08 10.13 24.34
N ALA A 429 10.03 9.22 25.32
CA ALA A 429 8.86 8.98 26.11
C ALA A 429 8.44 10.34 26.67
N LYS A 430 7.19 10.72 26.41
CA LYS A 430 6.57 11.93 26.92
C LYS A 430 6.53 11.82 28.44
N ALA A 431 7.55 12.34 29.12
CA ALA A 431 7.50 12.59 30.54
C ALA A 431 6.49 13.73 30.75
N LEU A 432 5.34 13.36 31.34
CA LEU A 432 4.44 14.29 32.01
C LEU A 432 5.19 14.79 33.25
N LEU A 433 5.84 15.95 33.13
CA LEU A 433 6.17 16.79 34.28
C LEU A 433 4.96 17.67 34.53
N GLY A 434 4.28 17.38 35.64
CA GLY A 434 3.35 18.31 36.27
C GLY A 434 4.14 19.45 36.91
N ALA A 435 3.62 20.65 36.74
CA ALA A 435 3.79 21.79 37.61
C ALA A 435 2.39 22.34 37.88
#